data_AF-A0A317UUY3-F1
#
_entry.id   AF-A0A317UUY3-F1
#
_cell.length_a   1.000
_cell.length_b   1.000
_cell.length_c   1.000
_cell.angle_alpha   90.00
_cell.angle_beta   90.00
_cell.angle_gamma   90.00
#
_symmetry.space_group_name_H-M   'P 1'
#
loop_
_entity.id
_entity.type
_entity.pdbx_description
1 polymer ?
#
loop_
_entity_poly.entity_id
_entity_poly.type
_entity_poly.pdbx_seq_one_letter_code
_entity_poly.pdbx_strand_id
1 'polypeptide(L)' 'MTLEDRAADIQGLDKEGLLRFLRRALEWAPENRPTARELLFDEWLMKGLKLRSHEGSTS' A
#
# COMPACT_ATOMS: atom_id res chain seq x y z
N MET A 1 -15.11 16.29 2.14
CA MET A 1 -14.47 15.28 3.00
C MET A 1 -13.61 14.41 2.11
N THR A 2 -12.30 14.46 2.30
CA THR A 2 -11.30 13.69 1.55
C THR A 2 -11.02 12.33 2.19
N LEU A 3 -10.24 11.48 1.54
CA LEU A 3 -9.80 10.21 2.12
C LEU A 3 -8.82 10.46 3.29
N GLU A 4 -8.04 11.53 3.18
CA GLU A 4 -7.03 11.99 4.13
C GLU A 4 -7.68 12.54 5.40
N ASP A 5 -8.77 13.31 5.26
CA ASP A 5 -9.58 13.79 6.38
C ASP A 5 -10.15 12.60 7.17
N ARG A 6 -10.61 11.56 6.48
CA ARG A 6 -11.15 10.34 7.10
C ARG A 6 -10.09 9.47 7.76
N ALA A 7 -8.86 9.55 7.26
CA ALA A 7 -7.74 8.82 7.79
C ALA A 7 -6.96 9.60 8.86
N ALA A 8 -7.42 10.78 9.28
CA ALA A 8 -6.73 11.66 10.22
C ALA A 8 -6.23 10.89 11.47
N ASP A 9 -7.07 10.01 12.00
CA ASP A 9 -6.81 9.26 13.24
C ASP A 9 -5.99 7.97 13.04
N ILE A 10 -5.67 7.59 11.80
CA ILE A 10 -4.83 6.42 11.53
C ILE A 10 -3.39 6.71 11.96
N GLN A 11 -2.85 5.87 12.84
CA GLN A 11 -1.48 5.92 13.34
C GLN A 11 -0.61 4.84 12.63
N GLY A 12 0.67 5.14 12.38
CA GLY A 12 1.61 4.19 11.78
C GLY A 12 2.77 4.83 11.02
N LEU A 13 3.77 4.02 10.67
CA LEU A 13 5.04 4.46 10.07
C LEU A 13 4.93 4.97 8.61
N ASP A 14 3.95 4.48 7.83
CA ASP A 14 3.80 4.86 6.41
C ASP A 14 2.32 5.06 6.05
N LYS A 15 1.72 6.11 6.63
CA LYS A 15 0.32 6.51 6.38
C LYS A 15 0.12 6.97 4.93
N GLU A 16 1.09 7.67 4.37
CA GLU A 16 1.04 8.12 2.98
C GLU A 16 1.02 6.95 2.00
N GLY A 17 1.84 5.91 2.25
CA GLY A 17 1.84 4.66 1.50
C GLY A 17 0.50 3.94 1.56
N LEU A 18 -0.10 3.85 2.75
CA LEU A 18 -1.45 3.27 2.90
C LEU A 18 -2.48 4.04 2.08
N LEU A 19 -2.49 5.37 2.16
CA LEU A 19 -3.46 6.21 1.44
C LEU A 19 -3.28 6.10 -0.08
N ARG A 20 -2.04 6.02 -0.54
CA ARG A 20 -1.74 5.81 -1.96
C ARG A 20 -2.19 4.42 -2.43
N PHE A 21 -1.96 3.39 -1.64
CA PHE A 21 -2.48 2.03 -1.89
C PHE A 21 -4.01 2.03 -1.96
N LEU A 22 -4.70 2.66 -1.00
CA LEU A 22 -6.16 2.71 -0.95
C LEU A 22 -6.75 3.45 -2.15
N ARG A 23 -6.15 4.55 -2.62
CA ARG A 23 -6.60 5.23 -3.84
C ARG A 23 -6.60 4.31 -5.05
N ARG A 24 -5.56 3.47 -5.20
CA ARG A 24 -5.46 2.49 -6.29
C ARG A 24 -6.48 1.37 -6.13
N ALA A 25 -6.62 0.84 -4.92
CA ALA A 25 -7.52 -0.29 -4.65
C ALA A 25 -9.01 0.08 -4.77
N LEU A 26 -9.34 1.34 -4.47
CA LEU A 26 -10.69 1.93 -4.49
C LEU A 26 -10.94 2.80 -5.74
N GLU A 27 -10.19 2.58 -6.82
CA GLU A 27 -10.44 3.24 -8.10
C GLU A 27 -11.88 2.98 -8.58
N TRP A 28 -12.59 4.05 -8.94
CA TRP A 28 -14.01 3.97 -9.32
C TRP A 28 -14.18 3.43 -10.75
N ALA A 29 -13.27 3.80 -11.65
CA ALA A 29 -13.27 3.31 -13.02
C ALA A 29 -12.69 1.89 -13.04
N PRO A 30 -13.49 0.85 -13.34
CA PRO A 30 -13.02 -0.53 -13.29
C PRO A 30 -11.87 -0.80 -14.28
N GLU A 31 -11.79 -0.05 -15.38
CA GLU A 31 -10.72 -0.16 -16.39
C GLU A 31 -9.36 0.28 -15.86
N ASN A 32 -9.35 1.20 -14.88
CA ASN A 32 -8.13 1.70 -14.24
C ASN A 32 -7.80 0.96 -12.95
N ARG A 33 -8.73 0.14 -12.45
CA ARG A 33 -8.58 -0.55 -11.17
C ARG A 33 -7.58 -1.70 -11.31
N PRO A 34 -6.46 -1.68 -10.56
CA PRO A 34 -5.52 -2.77 -10.60
C PRO A 34 -6.15 -4.06 -10.07
N THR A 35 -5.72 -5.19 -10.61
CA THR A 35 -6.12 -6.51 -10.11
C THR A 35 -5.58 -6.74 -8.70
N ALA A 36 -6.20 -7.66 -7.96
CA ALA A 36 -5.69 -8.08 -6.66
C ALA A 36 -4.23 -8.59 -6.73
N ARG A 37 -3.85 -9.23 -7.86
CA ARG A 37 -2.47 -9.68 -8.10
C ARG A 37 -1.51 -8.51 -8.24
N GLU A 38 -1.86 -7.46 -8.95
CA GLU A 38 -1.00 -6.27 -9.10
C GLU A 38 -0.88 -5.49 -7.78
N LEU A 39 -1.98 -5.38 -7.03
CA LEU A 39 -1.98 -4.76 -5.69
C LEU A 39 -1.11 -5.53 -4.70
N LEU A 40 -0.95 -6.86 -4.87
CA LEU A 40 -0.06 -7.66 -4.03
C LEU A 40 1.40 -7.17 -4.10
N PHE A 41 1.80 -6.62 -5.24
CA PHE A 41 3.14 -6.10 -5.50
C PHE A 41 3.25 -4.59 -5.24
N ASP A 42 2.24 -3.95 -4.63
CA ASP A 42 2.36 -2.54 -4.23
C ASP A 42 3.45 -2.40 -3.15
N GLU A 43 4.26 -1.34 -3.28
CA GLU A 43 5.41 -1.12 -2.40
C GLU A 43 5.02 -1.05 -0.93
N TRP A 44 3.88 -0.43 -0.60
CA TRP A 44 3.43 -0.33 0.78
C TRP A 44 3.10 -1.70 1.36
N LEU A 45 2.40 -2.53 0.57
CA LEU A 45 2.03 -3.88 0.98
C LEU A 45 3.26 -4.79 1.09
N MET A 46 4.18 -4.75 0.10
CA MET A 46 5.41 -5.55 0.14
C MET A 46 6.32 -5.20 1.32
N LYS A 47 6.42 -3.92 1.69
CA LYS A 47 7.12 -3.48 2.91
C LYS A 47 6.48 -4.07 4.17
N GLY A 48 5.14 -4.01 4.27
CA GLY A 48 4.39 -4.57 5.41
C GLY A 48 4.51 -6.08 5.54
N LEU A 49 4.59 -6.79 4.41
CA LEU A 49 4.75 -8.25 4.37
C LEU A 49 6.18 -8.73 4.67
N LYS A 50 7.15 -7.82 4.86
CA LYS A 50 8.58 -8.14 5.07
C LYS A 50 9.16 -9.07 3.99
N LEU A 51 8.58 -9.08 2.79
CA LEU A 51 9.02 -9.93 1.67
C LEU A 51 10.40 -9.52 1.12
N ARG A 52 10.99 -8.44 1.65
CA ARG A 52 12.40 -8.10 1.48
C ARG A 52 13.18 -8.63 2.69
N SER A 53 13.38 -9.94 2.74
CA SER A 53 14.29 -10.57 3.70
C SER A 53 14.98 -11.76 3.04
N HIS A 54 15.94 -11.46 2.16
CA HIS A 54 17.21 -12.20 2.06
C HIS A 54 18.16 -11.42 1.14
N GLU A 55 18.99 -10.56 1.70
CA GLU A 55 20.38 -10.37 1.24
C GLU A 55 21.11 -9.64 2.38
N GLY A 56 21.89 -10.43 3.11
CA GLY A 56 22.51 -10.00 4.36
C GLY A 56 22.75 -11.14 5.36
N SER A 57 22.95 -12.37 4.89
CA SER A 57 23.70 -13.35 5.68
C SER A 57 25.18 -13.11 5.43
N THR A 58 25.80 -12.53 6.46
CA THR A 58 27.22 -12.55 6.79
C THR A 58 28.05 -13.65 6.10
N SER A 59 29.13 -13.23 5.44
CA SER A 59 30.47 -13.82 5.54
C SER A 59 31.50 -12.76 5.20
#